data_AF-A0A3D4UMN4-F1
#
_entry.id   AF-A0A3D4UMN4-F1
#
_cell.length_a   1.000
_cell.length_b   1.000
_cell.length_c   1.000
_cell.angle_alpha   90.00
_cell.angle_beta   90.00
_cell.angle_gamma   90.00
#
_symmetry.space_group_name_H-M   'P 1'
#
loop_
_entity.id
_entity.type
_entity.pdbx_description
1 polymer ?
#
loop_
_entity_poly.entity_id
_entity_poly.type
_entity_poly.pdbx_seq_one_letter_code
_entity_poly.pdbx_strand_id
1 'polypeptide(L)'
;MKKFNTIRRSLIAATLLGCCGLTSTTAVAQQQVPSKVDVAWNRFYDYEEVTQIVKDLVAAYPDLLSVESLGKSEQGRDLWVVTLNNPETGKAEDKPAMYIDGNVHGNEVQATETVLYAIWYLTKSYGEVEQLTDLVDRVAFYFVPSQNPDGRAEWFANPNTPRSARTGQRPTDNDYDGQLDEDGPEDLDGDGHITSMWKFDPNGRYRRNALDPRIIERVPEGEQGELSRLGSEGIDNDGDGRINEDGPGG
;
A
#
# COMPACT_ATOMS: atom_id res chain seq x y z
N MET A 1 -2.48 92.96 18.53
CA MET A 1 -3.78 93.23 17.86
C MET A 1 -4.73 92.09 18.14
N LYS A 2 -5.91 92.41 18.68
CA LYS A 2 -7.03 91.50 19.00
C LYS A 2 -7.66 90.94 17.71
N LYS A 3 -8.15 89.71 17.75
CA LYS A 3 -9.55 89.35 17.42
C LYS A 3 -9.83 87.86 17.67
N PHE A 4 -10.71 87.63 18.65
CA PHE A 4 -11.58 86.45 18.77
C PHE A 4 -12.64 86.46 17.65
N ASN A 5 -13.07 85.27 17.21
CA ASN A 5 -14.40 84.83 16.69
C ASN A 5 -14.21 83.72 15.63
N THR A 6 -15.01 82.65 15.48
CA THR A 6 -16.28 82.19 16.05
C THR A 6 -16.41 80.68 15.80
N ILE A 7 -17.14 80.02 16.69
CA ILE A 7 -17.69 78.67 16.66
C ILE A 7 -18.33 78.27 15.31
N ARG A 8 -18.11 77.02 14.87
CA ARG A 8 -19.18 76.17 14.29
C ARG A 8 -19.01 74.71 14.74
N ARG A 9 -20.04 74.23 15.43
CA ARG A 9 -20.29 72.82 15.77
C ARG A 9 -20.59 72.04 14.49
N SER A 10 -20.06 70.83 14.36
CA SER A 10 -20.63 69.80 13.49
C SER A 10 -20.29 68.43 14.07
N LEU A 11 -21.34 67.61 14.20
CA LEU A 11 -21.36 66.28 14.78
C LEU A 11 -20.32 65.35 14.13
N ILE A 12 -19.63 64.53 14.94
CA ILE A 12 -19.03 63.29 14.43
C ILE A 12 -19.61 62.14 15.24
N ALA A 13 -20.27 61.25 14.48
CA ALA A 13 -20.92 60.04 14.94
C ALA A 13 -19.90 59.08 15.56
N ALA A 14 -20.31 58.43 16.66
CA ALA A 14 -19.61 57.30 17.23
C ALA A 14 -19.74 56.10 16.27
N THR A 15 -18.61 55.63 15.72
CA THR A 15 -18.53 54.34 15.04
C THR A 15 -17.79 53.38 15.96
N LEU A 16 -18.54 52.44 16.55
CA LEU A 16 -18.00 51.24 17.19
C LEU A 16 -17.25 50.42 16.12
N LEU A 17 -15.92 50.45 16.14
CA LEU A 17 -15.13 49.40 15.49
C LEU A 17 -15.06 48.22 16.46
N GLY A 18 -15.85 47.19 16.17
CA GLY A 18 -15.71 45.89 16.81
C GLY A 18 -14.32 45.31 16.50
N CYS A 19 -13.57 45.01 17.56
CA CYS A 19 -12.38 44.17 17.47
C CYS A 19 -12.80 42.75 17.08
N CYS A 20 -12.85 42.47 15.78
CA CYS A 20 -12.67 41.11 15.29
C CYS A 20 -11.18 40.77 15.46
N GLY A 21 -10.85 40.16 16.60
CA GLY A 21 -9.58 39.47 16.76
C GLY A 21 -9.52 38.34 15.74
N LEU A 22 -8.81 38.56 14.63
CA LEU A 22 -8.37 37.52 13.73
C LEU A 22 -7.39 36.65 14.53
N THR A 23 -7.88 35.57 15.15
CA THR A 23 -7.02 34.49 15.59
C THR A 23 -6.51 33.83 14.33
N SER A 24 -5.32 34.22 13.87
CA SER A 24 -4.58 33.51 12.84
C SER A 24 -4.29 32.12 13.39
N THR A 25 -5.08 31.13 12.98
CA THR A 25 -4.70 29.73 13.13
C THR A 25 -3.47 29.53 12.26
N THR A 26 -2.27 29.56 12.86
CA THR A 26 -1.09 29.06 12.19
C THR A 26 -1.33 27.59 11.94
N ALA A 27 -1.62 27.22 10.69
CA ALA A 27 -1.52 25.84 10.28
C ALA A 27 -0.08 25.40 10.61
N VAL A 28 0.06 24.51 11.59
CA VAL A 28 1.36 23.92 11.92
C VAL A 28 1.67 23.01 10.75
N ALA A 29 2.44 23.50 9.79
CA ALA A 29 3.04 22.66 8.78
C ALA A 29 3.88 21.59 9.50
N GLN A 30 3.75 20.33 9.10
CA GLN A 30 4.51 19.24 9.67
C GLN A 30 6.00 19.58 9.58
N GLN A 31 6.71 19.55 10.72
CA GLN A 31 8.13 19.91 10.79
C GLN A 31 8.91 19.06 9.78
N GLN A 32 9.57 19.73 8.83
CA GLN A 32 10.35 19.06 7.80
C GLN A 32 11.70 18.65 8.38
N VAL A 33 11.73 17.46 8.97
CA VAL A 33 12.94 16.87 9.56
C VAL A 33 13.79 16.27 8.44
N PRO A 34 15.11 16.52 8.37
CA PRO A 34 15.99 15.85 7.42
C PRO A 34 16.09 14.35 7.73
N SER A 35 16.20 13.51 6.71
CA SER A 35 16.41 12.06 6.87
C SER A 35 17.86 11.69 6.56
N LYS A 36 18.40 10.67 7.24
CA LYS A 36 19.70 10.08 6.88
C LYS A 36 19.60 9.14 5.67
N VAL A 37 18.42 8.55 5.44
CA VAL A 37 18.14 7.66 4.31
C VAL A 37 17.08 8.32 3.43
N ASP A 38 17.40 8.52 2.15
CA ASP A 38 16.47 9.06 1.17
C ASP A 38 15.74 7.91 0.48
N VAL A 39 14.42 7.87 0.64
CA VAL A 39 13.55 6.84 0.06
C VAL A 39 12.45 7.56 -0.72
N ALA A 40 12.26 7.12 -1.96
CA ALA A 40 11.30 7.71 -2.87
C ALA A 40 9.88 7.16 -2.62
N TRP A 41 9.09 7.87 -1.83
CA TRP A 41 7.71 7.49 -1.47
C TRP A 41 6.66 7.71 -2.58
N ASN A 42 7.08 7.71 -3.84
CA ASN A 42 6.23 7.91 -5.02
C ASN A 42 6.22 6.69 -5.96
N ARG A 43 6.74 5.55 -5.51
CA ARG A 43 6.74 4.28 -6.22
C ARG A 43 6.65 3.12 -5.24
N PHE A 44 6.38 1.94 -5.78
CA PHE A 44 6.50 0.68 -5.06
C PHE A 44 7.86 0.04 -5.35
N TYR A 45 8.35 -0.69 -4.38
CA TYR A 45 9.64 -1.39 -4.44
C TYR A 45 9.42 -2.87 -4.77
N ASP A 46 10.40 -3.64 -5.20
CA ASP A 46 10.33 -5.12 -5.21
C ASP A 46 10.89 -5.72 -3.90
N TYR A 47 10.99 -7.04 -3.78
CA TYR A 47 11.49 -7.67 -2.54
C TYR A 47 12.96 -7.30 -2.26
N GLU A 48 13.79 -7.25 -3.30
CA GLU A 48 15.21 -6.92 -3.24
C GLU A 48 15.41 -5.46 -2.82
N GLU A 49 14.65 -4.53 -3.41
CA GLU A 49 14.64 -3.12 -3.05
C GLU A 49 14.11 -2.90 -1.61
N VAL A 50 13.05 -3.60 -1.19
CA VAL A 50 12.55 -3.57 0.21
C VAL A 50 13.65 -4.05 1.17
N THR A 51 14.33 -5.15 0.83
CA THR A 51 15.44 -5.67 1.62
C THR A 51 16.58 -4.64 1.73
N GLN A 52 16.88 -3.94 0.64
CA GLN A 52 17.91 -2.91 0.65
C GLN A 52 17.50 -1.71 1.52
N ILE A 53 16.26 -1.23 1.41
CA ILE A 53 15.74 -0.13 2.24
C ILE A 53 15.82 -0.48 3.73
N VAL A 54 15.43 -1.70 4.11
CA VAL A 54 15.54 -2.18 5.50
C VAL A 54 17.00 -2.13 5.99
N LYS A 55 17.93 -2.66 5.19
CA LYS A 55 19.36 -2.66 5.55
C LYS A 55 19.94 -1.25 5.64
N ASP A 56 19.56 -0.36 4.73
CA ASP A 56 20.01 1.03 4.71
C ASP A 56 19.50 1.81 5.93
N LEU A 57 18.23 1.61 6.30
CA LEU A 57 17.65 2.19 7.51
C LEU A 57 18.40 1.72 8.76
N VAL A 58 18.64 0.41 8.91
CA VAL A 58 19.36 -0.13 10.06
C VAL A 58 20.80 0.39 10.12
N ALA A 59 21.49 0.45 8.97
CA ALA A 59 22.85 0.98 8.90
C ALA A 59 22.94 2.48 9.27
N ALA A 60 21.89 3.26 8.97
CA ALA A 60 21.84 4.69 9.27
C ALA A 60 21.44 5.01 10.73
N TYR A 61 20.73 4.09 11.39
CA TYR A 61 20.25 4.24 12.77
C TYR A 61 20.59 3.01 13.65
N PRO A 62 21.88 2.61 13.73
CA PRO A 62 22.27 1.36 14.38
C PRO A 62 22.06 1.35 15.90
N ASP A 63 21.95 2.53 16.53
CA ASP A 63 21.71 2.65 17.97
C ASP A 63 20.24 2.40 18.35
N LEU A 64 19.33 2.46 17.37
CA LEU A 64 17.88 2.35 17.57
C LEU A 64 17.28 1.14 16.84
N LEU A 65 17.82 0.80 15.67
CA LEU A 65 17.29 -0.24 14.80
C LEU A 65 18.16 -1.50 14.83
N SER A 66 17.51 -2.63 14.84
CA SER A 66 18.09 -3.93 14.52
C SER A 66 17.20 -4.67 13.53
N VAL A 67 17.78 -5.58 12.75
CA VAL A 67 17.04 -6.43 11.81
C VAL A 67 17.47 -7.88 11.98
N GLU A 68 16.49 -8.76 11.93
CA GLU A 68 16.68 -10.19 11.85
C GLU A 68 15.65 -10.81 10.91
N SER A 69 15.81 -12.09 10.61
CA SER A 69 14.86 -12.85 9.82
C SER A 69 14.04 -13.73 10.75
N LEU A 70 12.72 -13.61 10.71
CA LEU A 70 11.79 -14.50 11.44
C LEU A 70 11.79 -15.92 10.89
N GLY A 71 12.29 -16.09 9.67
CA GLY A 71 12.31 -17.36 8.96
C GLY A 71 12.44 -17.15 7.47
N LYS A 72 12.33 -18.25 6.73
CA LYS A 72 12.33 -18.25 5.28
C LYS A 72 10.91 -18.49 4.76
N SER A 73 10.57 -17.83 3.66
CA SER A 73 9.37 -18.12 2.88
C SER A 73 9.52 -19.47 2.16
N GLU A 74 8.46 -19.90 1.46
CA GLU A 74 8.47 -21.15 0.69
C GLU A 74 9.60 -21.15 -0.36
N GLN A 75 9.79 -20.01 -1.04
CA GLN A 75 10.85 -19.83 -2.05
C GLN A 75 12.18 -19.35 -1.45
N GLY A 76 12.35 -19.39 -0.12
CA GLY A 76 13.63 -19.14 0.55
C GLY A 76 13.99 -17.67 0.80
N ARG A 77 13.03 -16.74 0.64
CA ARG A 77 13.22 -15.31 0.96
C ARG A 77 13.14 -15.07 2.46
N ASP A 78 13.89 -14.10 2.96
CA ASP A 78 13.86 -13.72 4.38
C ASP A 78 12.57 -12.99 4.73
N LEU A 79 11.93 -13.40 5.83
CA LEU A 79 10.88 -12.62 6.47
C LEU A 79 11.51 -11.64 7.46
N TRP A 80 11.84 -10.45 6.96
CA TRP A 80 12.50 -9.41 7.76
C TRP A 80 11.60 -8.91 8.89
N VAL A 81 12.14 -8.90 10.11
CA VAL A 81 11.62 -8.10 11.22
C VAL A 81 12.63 -7.02 11.58
N VAL A 82 12.15 -5.78 11.66
CA VAL A 82 12.93 -4.63 12.11
C VAL A 82 12.44 -4.24 13.49
N THR A 83 13.34 -4.26 14.47
CA THR A 83 13.05 -3.83 15.83
C THR A 83 13.56 -2.41 16.03
N LEU A 84 12.67 -1.50 16.41
CA LEU A 84 13.00 -0.13 16.83
C LEU A 84 12.85 -0.02 18.35
N ASN A 85 13.94 0.26 19.03
CA ASN A 85 13.99 0.47 20.48
C ASN A 85 15.14 1.40 20.85
N ASN A 86 14.90 2.38 21.74
CA ASN A 86 15.99 3.06 22.41
C ASN A 86 16.53 2.20 23.58
N PRO A 87 17.76 1.66 23.52
CA PRO A 87 18.31 0.82 24.59
C PRO A 87 18.60 1.59 25.89
N GLU A 88 18.82 2.90 25.84
CA GLU A 88 19.11 3.73 27.02
C GLU A 88 17.91 3.86 27.96
N THR A 89 16.70 3.68 27.44
CA THR A 89 15.44 3.76 28.20
C THR A 89 14.89 2.38 28.59
N GLY A 90 15.66 1.32 28.34
CA GLY A 90 15.32 -0.05 28.69
C GLY A 90 15.44 -1.01 27.50
N LYS A 91 15.48 -2.31 27.81
CA LYS A 91 15.49 -3.34 26.77
C LYS A 91 14.12 -3.43 26.09
N ALA A 92 14.10 -3.84 24.82
CA ALA A 92 12.86 -3.99 24.06
C ALA A 92 11.86 -4.97 24.72
N GLU A 93 12.37 -6.04 25.36
CA GLU A 93 11.60 -7.05 26.08
C GLU A 93 10.90 -6.54 27.36
N ASP A 94 11.38 -5.44 27.93
CA ASP A 94 10.85 -4.85 29.17
C ASP A 94 9.84 -3.71 28.91
N LYS A 95 9.66 -3.31 27.64
CA LYS A 95 8.77 -2.22 27.24
C LYS A 95 7.46 -2.76 26.66
N PRO A 96 6.35 -2.00 26.75
CA PRO A 96 5.17 -2.26 25.92
C PRO A 96 5.57 -2.34 24.45
N ALA A 97 5.08 -3.37 23.76
CA ALA A 97 5.40 -3.65 22.37
C ALA A 97 4.28 -3.22 21.43
N MET A 98 4.63 -2.67 20.27
CA MET A 98 3.72 -2.50 19.15
C MET A 98 4.24 -3.29 17.94
N TYR A 99 3.44 -4.24 17.49
CA TYR A 99 3.71 -5.02 16.28
C TYR A 99 2.95 -4.41 15.10
N ILE A 100 3.65 -4.20 13.99
CA ILE A 100 3.09 -3.61 12.77
C ILE A 100 3.58 -4.42 11.58
N ASP A 101 2.66 -5.02 10.84
CA ASP A 101 2.99 -5.76 9.62
C ASP A 101 2.26 -5.24 8.38
N GLY A 102 2.71 -5.71 7.24
CA GLY A 102 2.13 -5.39 5.95
C GLY A 102 2.24 -6.56 4.98
N ASN A 103 1.39 -6.50 3.95
CA ASN A 103 1.52 -7.34 2.76
C ASN A 103 1.46 -8.84 3.07
N VAL A 104 0.49 -9.24 3.91
CA VAL A 104 0.10 -10.65 4.08
C VAL A 104 -0.53 -11.19 2.80
N HIS A 105 -1.29 -10.36 2.09
CA HIS A 105 -1.63 -10.60 0.70
C HIS A 105 -0.53 -10.01 -0.18
N GLY A 106 0.13 -10.84 -1.00
CA GLY A 106 1.29 -10.44 -1.80
C GLY A 106 1.04 -9.29 -2.77
N ASN A 107 -0.19 -9.17 -3.29
CA ASN A 107 -0.59 -8.09 -4.21
C ASN A 107 -1.05 -6.78 -3.54
N GLU A 108 -1.17 -6.72 -2.21
CA GLU A 108 -1.49 -5.50 -1.45
C GLU A 108 -0.20 -4.75 -1.08
N VAL A 109 0.61 -4.43 -2.09
CA VAL A 109 2.01 -3.95 -1.97
C VAL A 109 2.14 -2.62 -1.23
N GLN A 110 1.08 -1.82 -1.18
CA GLN A 110 1.03 -0.52 -0.49
C GLN A 110 1.27 -0.66 1.02
N ALA A 111 0.87 -1.80 1.59
CA ALA A 111 1.03 -2.07 3.01
C ALA A 111 2.52 -2.16 3.40
N THR A 112 3.37 -2.77 2.56
CA THR A 112 4.83 -2.78 2.78
C THR A 112 5.38 -1.36 2.85
N GLU A 113 4.91 -0.48 1.97
CA GLU A 113 5.51 0.86 1.91
C GLU A 113 5.07 1.72 3.08
N THR A 114 3.86 1.47 3.59
CA THR A 114 3.39 2.11 4.82
C THR A 114 4.20 1.66 6.04
N VAL A 115 4.56 0.37 6.12
CA VAL A 115 5.43 -0.13 7.19
C VAL A 115 6.84 0.46 7.08
N LEU A 116 7.44 0.46 5.89
CA LEU A 116 8.75 1.08 5.67
C LEU A 116 8.72 2.58 5.98
N TYR A 117 7.66 3.28 5.59
CA TYR A 117 7.48 4.70 5.89
C TYR A 117 7.38 4.93 7.40
N ALA A 118 6.69 4.07 8.14
CA ALA A 118 6.60 4.18 9.60
C ALA A 118 7.99 4.05 10.25
N ILE A 119 8.80 3.07 9.85
CA ILE A 119 10.19 2.91 10.33
C ILE A 119 11.00 4.18 10.02
N TRP A 120 10.99 4.61 8.76
CA TRP A 120 11.71 5.79 8.29
C TRP A 120 11.28 7.07 9.03
N TYR A 121 9.98 7.25 9.23
CA TYR A 121 9.42 8.46 9.83
C TYR A 121 9.69 8.54 11.33
N LEU A 122 9.56 7.43 12.06
CA LEU A 122 9.86 7.38 13.49
C LEU A 122 11.35 7.62 13.75
N THR A 123 12.23 6.97 12.98
CA THR A 123 13.69 7.06 13.17
C THR A 123 14.25 8.43 12.80
N LYS A 124 13.80 9.03 11.69
CA LYS A 124 14.24 10.38 11.33
C LYS A 124 13.73 11.45 12.30
N SER A 125 12.56 11.24 12.92
CA SER A 125 11.94 12.23 13.80
C SER A 125 12.37 12.08 15.26
N TYR A 126 13.04 10.98 15.60
CA TYR A 126 13.60 10.76 16.93
C TYR A 126 14.69 11.79 17.26
N GLY A 127 14.56 12.47 18.39
CA GLY A 127 15.42 13.58 18.81
C GLY A 127 15.03 14.94 18.21
N GLU A 128 14.14 14.96 17.22
CA GLU A 128 13.73 16.17 16.48
C GLU A 128 12.29 16.58 16.79
N VAL A 129 11.43 15.60 17.06
CA VAL A 129 10.02 15.77 17.45
C VAL A 129 9.81 15.14 18.82
N GLU A 130 9.51 15.97 19.82
CA GLU A 130 9.42 15.56 21.23
C GLU A 130 8.43 14.42 21.45
N GLN A 131 7.22 14.48 20.87
CA GLN A 131 6.21 13.45 21.07
C GLN A 131 6.61 12.09 20.46
N LEU A 132 7.35 12.10 19.35
CA LEU A 132 7.83 10.87 18.72
C LEU A 132 9.05 10.30 19.45
N THR A 133 9.86 11.17 20.04
CA THR A 133 10.98 10.78 20.91
C THR A 133 10.45 10.07 22.16
N ASP A 134 9.50 10.67 22.88
CA ASP A 134 8.84 10.05 24.04
C ASP A 134 8.17 8.71 23.68
N LEU A 135 7.55 8.63 22.49
CA LEU A 135 6.96 7.40 22.01
C LEU A 135 7.98 6.27 21.84
N VAL A 136 9.10 6.53 21.14
CA VAL A 136 10.17 5.54 20.92
C VAL A 136 10.89 5.17 22.22
N ASP A 137 10.99 6.11 23.16
CA ASP A 137 11.57 5.83 24.47
C ASP A 137 10.73 4.87 25.30
N ARG A 138 9.40 4.99 25.21
CA ARG A 138 8.44 4.21 26.01
C ARG A 138 8.01 2.89 25.37
N VAL A 139 8.10 2.75 24.05
CA VAL A 139 7.52 1.63 23.30
C VAL A 139 8.60 0.96 22.43
N ALA A 140 8.65 -0.37 22.45
CA ALA A 140 9.41 -1.14 21.47
C ALA A 140 8.52 -1.45 20.27
N PHE A 141 8.99 -1.18 19.05
CA PHE A 141 8.25 -1.50 17.83
C PHE A 141 8.90 -2.69 17.10
N TYR A 142 8.06 -3.58 16.59
CA TYR A 142 8.44 -4.71 15.76
C TYR A 142 7.72 -4.58 14.42
N PHE A 143 8.48 -4.31 13.37
CA PHE A 143 7.95 -4.09 12.04
C PHE A 143 8.24 -5.29 11.14
N VAL A 144 7.22 -5.82 10.46
CA VAL A 144 7.40 -6.82 9.41
C VAL A 144 6.89 -6.24 8.09
N PRO A 145 7.78 -5.68 7.24
CA PRO A 145 7.35 -4.97 6.04
C PRO A 145 6.59 -5.84 5.04
N SER A 146 6.98 -7.10 4.86
CA SER A 146 6.29 -8.04 3.98
C SER A 146 6.18 -9.40 4.66
N GLN A 147 4.95 -9.78 5.01
CA GLN A 147 4.61 -11.10 5.52
C GLN A 147 4.64 -12.17 4.42
N ASN A 148 4.34 -11.78 3.18
CA ASN A 148 4.34 -12.64 2.01
C ASN A 148 5.34 -12.14 0.95
N PRO A 149 6.65 -12.32 1.18
CA PRO A 149 7.69 -11.86 0.26
C PRO A 149 7.65 -12.62 -1.08
N ASP A 150 7.10 -13.84 -1.13
CA ASP A 150 7.02 -14.62 -2.37
C ASP A 150 5.90 -14.13 -3.26
N GLY A 151 4.67 -14.00 -2.74
CA GLY A 151 3.56 -13.43 -3.50
C GLY A 151 3.83 -11.98 -3.92
N ARG A 152 4.61 -11.25 -3.11
CA ARG A 152 5.10 -9.93 -3.48
C ARG A 152 6.06 -9.98 -4.67
N ALA A 153 7.06 -10.86 -4.64
CA ALA A 153 8.00 -11.01 -5.74
C ALA A 153 7.28 -11.44 -7.03
N GLU A 154 6.33 -12.36 -6.91
CA GLU A 154 5.49 -12.83 -8.01
C GLU A 154 4.67 -11.70 -8.63
N TRP A 155 4.06 -10.84 -7.80
CA TRP A 155 3.30 -9.67 -8.25
C TRP A 155 4.13 -8.71 -9.12
N PHE A 156 5.43 -8.57 -8.85
CA PHE A 156 6.32 -7.70 -9.61
C PHE A 156 6.96 -8.38 -10.82
N ALA A 157 7.20 -9.70 -10.75
CA ALA A 157 7.90 -10.43 -11.79
C ALA A 157 7.00 -10.83 -12.96
N ASN A 158 5.72 -11.12 -12.69
CA ASN A 158 4.83 -11.75 -13.65
C ASN A 158 3.52 -10.96 -13.87
N PRO A 159 2.82 -11.19 -14.99
CA PRO A 159 1.47 -10.67 -15.20
C PRO A 159 0.51 -11.17 -14.12
N ASN A 160 -0.32 -10.29 -13.59
CA ASN A 160 -1.20 -10.62 -12.48
C ASN A 160 -2.58 -9.97 -12.62
N THR A 161 -3.57 -10.55 -11.92
CA THR A 161 -4.93 -10.04 -11.81
C THR A 161 -5.12 -9.34 -10.46
N PRO A 162 -6.20 -8.57 -10.23
CA PRO A 162 -6.49 -8.02 -8.90
C PRO A 162 -6.60 -9.06 -7.77
N ARG A 163 -6.64 -10.37 -8.08
CA ARG A 163 -6.72 -11.48 -7.12
C ARG A 163 -5.44 -12.30 -6.98
N SER A 164 -4.46 -12.14 -7.87
CA SER A 164 -3.14 -12.76 -7.78
C SER A 164 -2.08 -11.68 -7.55
N ALA A 165 -0.87 -11.96 -7.09
CA ALA A 165 -0.43 -13.14 -6.37
C ALA A 165 -0.66 -12.89 -4.86
N ARG A 166 -1.85 -13.25 -4.36
CA ARG A 166 -2.25 -12.97 -2.96
C ARG A 166 -1.63 -13.95 -1.98
N THR A 167 -1.50 -15.19 -2.39
CA THR A 167 -1.12 -16.34 -1.57
C THR A 167 0.39 -16.52 -1.47
N GLY A 168 0.81 -17.38 -0.54
CA GLY A 168 2.22 -17.56 -0.16
C GLY A 168 3.09 -18.31 -1.17
N GLN A 169 2.61 -18.54 -2.40
CA GLN A 169 3.32 -19.28 -3.44
C GLN A 169 3.70 -20.72 -3.04
N ARG A 170 2.89 -21.31 -2.15
CA ARG A 170 3.01 -22.71 -1.78
C ARG A 170 2.18 -23.54 -2.78
N PRO A 171 2.79 -24.52 -3.46
CA PRO A 171 2.05 -25.35 -4.41
C PRO A 171 0.87 -26.07 -3.74
N THR A 172 -0.29 -25.99 -4.38
CA THR A 172 -1.53 -26.61 -3.90
C THR A 172 -2.19 -27.42 -5.02
N ASP A 173 -2.73 -28.57 -4.66
CA ASP A 173 -3.63 -29.37 -5.51
C ASP A 173 -5.06 -28.95 -5.13
N ASN A 174 -5.63 -27.99 -5.86
CA ASN A 174 -6.90 -27.38 -5.49
C ASN A 174 -8.11 -28.26 -5.83
N ASP A 175 -7.98 -29.18 -6.78
CA ASP A 175 -9.09 -29.98 -7.30
C ASP A 175 -8.96 -31.51 -7.05
N TYR A 176 -7.84 -31.92 -6.44
CA TYR A 176 -7.50 -33.27 -5.98
C TYR A 176 -7.25 -34.30 -7.10
N ASP A 177 -6.77 -33.84 -8.25
CA ASP A 177 -6.39 -34.71 -9.37
C ASP A 177 -4.96 -35.31 -9.23
N GLY A 178 -4.17 -34.79 -8.29
CA GLY A 178 -2.82 -35.21 -7.98
C GLY A 178 -1.72 -34.38 -8.64
N GLN A 179 -2.06 -33.30 -9.35
CA GLN A 179 -1.15 -32.32 -9.90
C GLN A 179 -1.17 -31.01 -9.09
N LEU A 180 -0.22 -30.09 -9.32
CA LEU A 180 -0.01 -28.91 -8.46
C LEU A 180 0.15 -27.65 -9.30
N ASP A 181 -0.61 -26.60 -8.98
CA ASP A 181 -0.52 -25.26 -9.59
C ASP A 181 -0.63 -25.31 -11.14
N GLU A 182 -1.71 -25.88 -11.67
CA GLU A 182 -1.93 -26.12 -13.09
C GLU A 182 -2.83 -25.08 -13.79
N ASP A 183 -2.77 -25.07 -15.13
CA ASP A 183 -3.67 -24.25 -15.95
C ASP A 183 -3.76 -22.77 -15.51
N GLY A 184 -2.63 -22.09 -15.27
CA GLY A 184 -2.64 -20.63 -15.16
C GLY A 184 -3.08 -19.97 -16.47
N PRO A 185 -3.57 -18.72 -16.47
CA PRO A 185 -3.95 -18.08 -17.73
C PRO A 185 -2.75 -17.75 -18.62
N GLU A 186 -2.83 -18.14 -19.89
CA GLU A 186 -1.82 -17.84 -20.92
C GLU A 186 -2.23 -16.74 -21.89
N ASP A 187 -1.28 -15.87 -22.22
CA ASP A 187 -1.42 -14.85 -23.26
C ASP A 187 -1.40 -15.52 -24.65
N LEU A 188 -2.60 -15.78 -25.19
CA LEU A 188 -2.77 -16.59 -26.40
C LEU A 188 -2.34 -15.83 -27.66
N ASP A 189 -2.39 -14.50 -27.65
CA ASP A 189 -2.07 -13.66 -28.81
C ASP A 189 -0.72 -12.93 -28.69
N GLY A 190 -0.06 -13.03 -27.54
CA GLY A 190 1.29 -12.55 -27.29
C GLY A 190 1.36 -11.02 -27.18
N ASP A 191 0.25 -10.36 -26.84
CA ASP A 191 0.18 -8.91 -26.74
C ASP A 191 0.62 -8.33 -25.38
N GLY A 192 0.95 -9.21 -24.43
CA GLY A 192 1.39 -8.89 -23.08
C GLY A 192 0.25 -8.71 -22.08
N HIS A 193 -1.00 -9.02 -22.44
CA HIS A 193 -2.15 -8.95 -21.56
C HIS A 193 -2.85 -10.31 -21.45
N ILE A 194 -3.35 -10.61 -20.26
CA ILE A 194 -4.35 -11.66 -20.06
C ILE A 194 -5.73 -11.02 -20.06
N THR A 195 -6.49 -11.25 -21.11
CA THR A 195 -7.81 -10.69 -21.36
C THR A 195 -8.92 -11.69 -21.05
N SER A 196 -10.16 -11.19 -21.00
CA SER A 196 -11.32 -12.07 -20.86
C SER A 196 -11.89 -12.43 -22.22
N MET A 197 -12.09 -13.73 -22.45
CA MET A 197 -12.75 -14.23 -23.64
C MET A 197 -14.27 -14.12 -23.53
N TRP A 198 -14.89 -13.68 -24.63
CA TRP A 198 -16.33 -13.53 -24.75
C TRP A 198 -16.81 -14.21 -26.01
N LYS A 199 -17.88 -14.99 -25.91
CA LYS A 199 -18.57 -15.51 -27.09
C LYS A 199 -19.88 -14.80 -27.30
N PHE A 200 -20.26 -14.69 -28.57
CA PHE A 200 -21.64 -14.38 -28.92
C PHE A 200 -22.53 -15.53 -28.46
N ASP A 201 -23.53 -15.19 -27.65
CA ASP A 201 -24.52 -16.09 -27.10
C ASP A 201 -25.86 -15.36 -27.09
N PRO A 202 -26.83 -15.76 -27.94
CA PRO A 202 -28.15 -15.15 -27.97
C PRO A 202 -28.87 -15.17 -26.62
N ASN A 203 -28.50 -16.07 -25.70
CA ASN A 203 -29.05 -16.15 -24.34
C ASN A 203 -28.13 -15.53 -23.29
N GLY A 204 -27.08 -14.84 -23.73
CA GLY A 204 -26.09 -14.20 -22.89
C GLY A 204 -26.68 -13.09 -22.02
N ARG A 205 -26.02 -12.82 -20.89
CA ARG A 205 -26.41 -11.76 -19.95
C ARG A 205 -25.49 -10.54 -20.01
N TYR A 206 -24.64 -10.44 -21.02
CA TYR A 206 -23.73 -9.34 -21.19
C TYR A 206 -23.91 -8.66 -22.56
N ARG A 207 -23.58 -7.38 -22.62
CA ARG A 207 -23.53 -6.59 -23.86
C ARG A 207 -22.35 -5.63 -23.81
N ARG A 208 -21.91 -5.15 -24.97
CA ARG A 208 -20.96 -4.03 -25.03
C ARG A 208 -21.64 -2.77 -24.53
N ASN A 209 -20.95 -2.01 -23.68
CA ASN A 209 -21.46 -0.73 -23.21
C ASN A 209 -21.61 0.23 -24.40
N ALA A 210 -22.72 0.97 -24.42
CA ALA A 210 -23.08 1.84 -25.55
C ALA A 210 -22.16 3.07 -25.69
N LEU A 211 -21.51 3.50 -24.60
CA LEU A 211 -20.61 4.65 -24.58
C LEU A 211 -19.15 4.25 -24.83
N ASP A 212 -18.73 3.10 -24.32
CA ASP A 212 -17.40 2.55 -24.57
C ASP A 212 -17.50 1.05 -24.92
N PRO A 213 -17.34 0.67 -26.20
CA PRO A 213 -17.50 -0.71 -26.64
C PRO A 213 -16.41 -1.66 -26.11
N ARG A 214 -15.36 -1.15 -25.46
CA ARG A 214 -14.33 -1.95 -24.77
C ARG A 214 -14.83 -2.47 -23.43
N ILE A 215 -15.83 -1.82 -22.84
CA ILE A 215 -16.43 -2.24 -21.58
C ILE A 215 -17.56 -3.20 -21.89
N ILE A 216 -17.55 -4.36 -21.24
CA ILE A 216 -18.63 -5.33 -21.29
C ILE A 216 -19.36 -5.31 -19.95
N GLU A 217 -20.67 -5.07 -20.01
CA GLU A 217 -21.51 -4.89 -18.84
C GLU A 217 -22.60 -5.97 -18.80
N ARG A 218 -23.00 -6.34 -17.57
CA ARG A 218 -24.13 -7.23 -17.37
C ARG A 218 -25.42 -6.46 -17.62
N VAL A 219 -26.33 -7.02 -18.43
CA VAL A 219 -27.63 -6.42 -18.67
C VAL A 219 -28.51 -6.48 -17.41
N PRO A 220 -29.37 -5.48 -17.17
CA PRO A 220 -30.36 -5.50 -16.10
C PRO A 220 -31.23 -6.76 -16.10
N GLU A 221 -31.88 -7.02 -14.97
CA GLU A 221 -32.86 -8.10 -14.90
C GLU A 221 -34.06 -7.81 -15.80
N GLY A 222 -34.46 -8.79 -16.62
CA GLY A 222 -35.51 -8.64 -17.62
C GLY A 222 -35.03 -8.20 -19.01
N GLU A 223 -33.77 -7.79 -19.16
CA GLU A 223 -33.16 -7.52 -20.46
C GLU A 223 -32.34 -8.73 -20.96
N GLN A 224 -32.30 -8.90 -22.28
CA GLN A 224 -31.51 -9.93 -22.94
C GLN A 224 -30.21 -9.33 -23.48
N GLY A 225 -29.09 -9.95 -23.13
CA GLY A 225 -27.78 -9.63 -23.68
C GLY A 225 -27.49 -10.49 -24.91
N GLU A 226 -26.27 -10.40 -25.39
CA GLU A 226 -25.80 -11.12 -26.58
C GLU A 226 -24.43 -11.77 -26.38
N LEU A 227 -23.85 -11.63 -25.19
CA LEU A 227 -22.53 -12.16 -24.84
C LEU A 227 -22.58 -13.00 -23.57
N SER A 228 -21.78 -14.07 -23.59
CA SER A 228 -21.47 -14.89 -22.43
C SER A 228 -19.96 -14.88 -22.21
N ARG A 229 -19.55 -14.69 -20.94
CA ARG A 229 -18.13 -14.73 -20.55
C ARG A 229 -17.66 -16.18 -20.57
N LEU A 230 -16.53 -16.44 -21.20
CA LEU A 230 -15.90 -17.76 -21.22
C LEU A 230 -14.87 -17.93 -20.11
N GLY A 231 -14.20 -16.84 -19.72
CA GLY A 231 -13.14 -16.88 -18.71
C GLY A 231 -12.03 -15.92 -19.09
N SER A 232 -10.87 -16.08 -18.47
CA SER A 232 -9.61 -15.55 -19.01
C SER A 232 -9.23 -16.33 -20.27
N GLU A 233 -8.36 -15.77 -21.09
CA GLU A 233 -7.64 -16.57 -22.08
C GLU A 233 -6.73 -17.59 -21.38
N GLY A 234 -6.58 -18.75 -22.03
CA GLY A 234 -5.78 -19.87 -21.56
C GLY A 234 -6.01 -21.12 -22.41
N ILE A 235 -5.12 -22.10 -22.27
CA ILE A 235 -5.19 -23.43 -22.87
C ILE A 235 -5.39 -24.49 -21.80
N ASP A 236 -5.93 -25.63 -22.22
CA ASP A 236 -6.00 -26.87 -21.44
C ASP A 236 -4.64 -27.56 -21.60
N ASN A 237 -3.72 -27.31 -20.66
CA ASN A 237 -2.32 -27.68 -20.83
C ASN A 237 -2.02 -29.12 -20.38
N ASP A 238 -2.90 -29.72 -19.59
CA ASP A 238 -2.80 -31.07 -19.03
C ASP A 238 -3.79 -32.08 -19.69
N GLY A 239 -4.81 -31.58 -20.40
CA GLY A 239 -5.75 -32.36 -21.19
C GLY A 239 -6.96 -32.89 -20.41
N ASP A 240 -7.27 -32.32 -19.25
CA ASP A 240 -8.39 -32.76 -18.40
C ASP A 240 -9.77 -32.22 -18.89
N GLY A 241 -9.74 -31.28 -19.84
CA GLY A 241 -10.91 -30.64 -20.43
C GLY A 241 -11.34 -29.33 -19.78
N ARG A 242 -10.53 -28.79 -18.86
CA ARG A 242 -10.70 -27.49 -18.21
C ARG A 242 -9.56 -26.57 -18.64
N ILE A 243 -9.72 -25.29 -18.30
CA ILE A 243 -8.76 -24.23 -18.61
C ILE A 243 -8.78 -23.26 -17.44
N ASN A 244 -7.66 -22.58 -17.16
CA ASN A 244 -7.58 -21.53 -16.16
C ASN A 244 -7.93 -22.00 -14.72
N GLU A 245 -7.37 -23.12 -14.28
CA GLU A 245 -7.71 -23.78 -13.01
C GLU A 245 -7.02 -23.14 -11.79
N ASP A 246 -5.73 -23.40 -11.56
CA ASP A 246 -5.01 -23.00 -10.36
C ASP A 246 -3.64 -22.35 -10.64
N GLY A 247 -3.63 -21.02 -10.57
CA GLY A 247 -2.38 -20.27 -10.66
C GLY A 247 -1.40 -20.56 -9.49
N PRO A 248 -0.11 -20.22 -9.66
CA PRO A 248 0.93 -20.48 -8.66
C PRO A 248 0.57 -20.04 -7.23
N GLY A 249 0.62 -20.98 -6.29
CA GLY A 249 0.35 -20.74 -4.88
C GLY A 249 -1.11 -20.87 -4.42
N GLY A 250 -2.00 -21.28 -5.31
CA GLY A 250 -3.44 -21.41 -5.08
C GLY A 250 -4.22 -20.09 -5.09
#